data_AF-J2H2Y7-F1
#
_entry.id   AF-J2H2Y7-F1
#
_cell.length_a   1.000
_cell.length_b   1.000
_cell.length_c   1.000
_cell.angle_alpha   90.00
_cell.angle_beta   90.00
_cell.angle_gamma   90.00
#
_symmetry.space_group_name_H-M   'P 1'
#
loop_
_entity.id
_entity.type
_entity.pdbx_description
1 polymer ?
#
loop_
_entity_poly.entity_id
_entity_poly.type
_entity_poly.pdbx_seq_one_letter_code
_entity_poly.pdbx_strand_id
1 'polypeptide(L)' 'MSDQDVQIIDFEELLRAIESRLASAGMYVKREAIVTILQAEEAFLLEKGVLQEYSE' A
#
# COMPACT_ATOMS: atom_id res chain seq x y z
N MET A 1 -25.29 6.59 -2.42
CA MET A 1 -23.85 6.49 -2.71
C MET A 1 -23.22 5.93 -1.46
N SER A 2 -22.47 4.83 -1.57
CA SER A 2 -21.79 4.24 -0.42
C SER A 2 -20.65 5.18 -0.06
N ASP A 3 -20.76 5.92 1.04
CA ASP A 3 -19.64 6.66 1.60
C ASP A 3 -18.55 5.63 1.93
N GLN A 4 -17.57 5.51 1.04
CA GLN A 4 -16.36 4.75 1.34
C GLN A 4 -15.64 5.54 2.41
N ASP A 5 -15.65 5.05 3.64
CA ASP A 5 -14.84 5.59 4.72
C ASP A 5 -13.37 5.54 4.27
N VAL A 6 -12.84 6.69 3.84
CA VAL A 6 -11.46 6.82 3.44
C VAL A 6 -10.61 6.73 4.69
N GLN A 7 -9.97 5.58 4.88
CA GLN A 7 -9.07 5.37 6.00
C GLN A 7 -7.68 5.89 5.63
N ILE A 8 -7.26 6.97 6.28
CA ILE A 8 -5.88 7.48 6.19
C ILE A 8 -5.03 6.66 7.15
N ILE A 9 -4.08 5.91 6.62
CA ILE A 9 -3.15 5.09 7.39
C ILE A 9 -1.75 5.64 7.17
N ASP A 10 -0.96 5.73 8.25
CA ASP A 10 0.45 6.10 8.17
C ASP A 10 1.24 5.03 7.38
N PHE A 11 2.18 5.46 6.55
CA PHE A 11 2.92 4.54 5.69
C PHE A 11 3.70 3.47 6.47
N GLU A 12 4.29 3.81 7.63
CA GLU A 12 4.97 2.81 8.46
C GLU A 12 3.99 1.86 9.14
N GLU A 13 2.79 2.33 9.50
CA GLU A 13 1.74 1.47 10.04
C GLU A 13 1.26 0.45 9.00
N LEU A 14 1.07 0.88 7.74
CA LEU A 14 0.77 0.01 6.62
C LEU A 14 1.87 -1.05 6.40
N LEU A 15 3.15 -0.63 6.38
CA LEU A 15 4.28 -1.55 6.22
C LEU A 15 4.30 -2.60 7.32
N ARG A 16 4.13 -2.20 8.59
CA ARG A 16 4.08 -3.14 9.71
C ARG A 16 2.89 -4.11 9.61
N ALA A 17 1.74 -3.64 9.13
CA ALA A 17 0.58 -4.50 8.92
C ALA A 17 0.85 -5.57 7.86
N ILE A 18 1.49 -5.21 6.75
CA ILE A 18 1.89 -6.14 5.69
C ILE A 18 2.95 -7.13 6.21
N GLU A 19 3.97 -6.65 6.90
CA GLU A 19 5.02 -7.48 7.50
C GLU A 19 4.43 -8.50 8.47
N SER A 20 3.54 -8.07 9.36
CA SER A 20 2.84 -8.94 10.32
C SER A 20 2.00 -10.00 9.60
N ARG A 21 1.26 -9.59 8.55
CA ARG A 21 0.45 -10.51 7.74
C ARG A 21 1.31 -11.56 7.04
N LEU A 22 2.40 -11.16 6.41
CA LEU A 22 3.34 -12.07 5.74
C LEU A 22 3.99 -13.03 6.75
N ALA A 23 4.42 -12.51 7.91
CA ALA A 23 4.98 -13.33 8.97
C ALA A 23 3.98 -14.35 9.50
N SER A 24 2.70 -13.99 9.66
CA SER A 24 1.64 -14.92 10.08
C SER A 24 1.40 -16.05 9.08
N ALA A 25 1.72 -15.83 7.80
CA ALA A 25 1.70 -16.83 6.75
C ALA A 25 3.02 -17.61 6.62
N GLY A 26 3.99 -17.38 7.50
CA GLY A 26 5.32 -18.00 7.48
C GLY A 26 6.27 -17.44 6.41
N MET A 27 5.96 -16.28 5.84
CA MET A 27 6.76 -15.62 4.82
C MET A 27 7.57 -14.47 5.42
N TYR A 28 8.91 -14.58 5.35
CA TYR A 28 9.81 -13.51 5.77
C TYR A 28 10.31 -12.77 4.54
N VAL A 29 9.65 -11.66 4.22
CA VAL A 29 9.99 -10.80 3.09
C VAL A 29 10.77 -9.60 3.61
N LYS A 30 11.84 -9.22 2.91
CA LYS A 30 12.58 -7.99 3.23
C LYS A 30 11.69 -6.78 2.97
N ARG A 31 11.75 -5.80 3.88
CA ARG A 31 11.01 -4.53 3.76
C ARG A 31 11.21 -3.85 2.40
N GLU A 32 12.44 -3.86 1.88
CA GLU A 32 12.78 -3.30 0.56
C GLU A 32 11.93 -3.87 -0.57
N ALA A 33 11.65 -5.19 -0.53
CA ALA A 33 10.82 -5.84 -1.53
C ALA A 33 9.35 -5.43 -1.40
N ILE A 34 8.84 -5.28 -0.17
CA ILE A 34 7.48 -4.78 0.08
C ILE A 34 7.32 -3.36 -0.47
N VAL A 35 8.26 -2.47 -0.14
CA VAL A 35 8.25 -1.08 -0.63
C VAL A 35 8.32 -1.03 -2.16
N THR A 36 9.18 -1.84 -2.77
CA THR A 36 9.30 -1.90 -4.24
C THR A 36 7.98 -2.30 -4.90
N ILE A 37 7.25 -3.26 -4.32
CA ILE A 37 5.95 -3.70 -4.84
C ILE A 37 4.92 -2.57 -4.70
N LEU A 38 4.86 -1.93 -3.53
CA LEU A 38 3.92 -0.84 -3.29
C LEU A 38 4.13 0.33 -4.27
N GLN A 39 5.39 0.69 -4.53
CA GLN A 39 5.73 1.73 -5.51
C GLN A 39 5.35 1.34 -6.94
N ALA A 40 5.56 0.08 -7.32
CA ALA A 40 5.17 -0.41 -8.64
C ALA A 40 3.64 -0.42 -8.81
N GLU A 41 2.91 -0.78 -7.76
CA GLU A 41 1.44 -0.76 -7.74
C GLU A 41 0.91 0.68 -7.82
N GLU A 42 1.46 1.60 -7.02
CA GLU A 42 1.10 3.02 -7.07
C GLU A 42 1.29 3.60 -8.48
N ALA A 43 2.46 3.38 -9.09
CA ALA A 43 2.75 3.83 -10.44
C ALA A 43 1.77 3.23 -11.47
N PHE A 44 1.43 1.95 -11.33
CA PHE A 44 0.47 1.28 -12.20
C PHE A 44 -0.95 1.87 -12.04
N LEU A 45 -1.39 2.10 -10.81
CA LEU A 45 -2.73 2.65 -10.53
C LEU A 45 -2.85 4.11 -11.01
N LEU A 46 -1.77 4.89 -10.93
CA LEU A 46 -1.68 6.22 -11.54
C LEU A 46 -1.78 6.14 -13.07
N GLU A 47 -1.04 5.24 -13.72
CA GLU A 47 -1.10 5.06 -15.18
C GLU A 47 -2.51 4.67 -15.66
N LYS A 48 -3.23 3.85 -14.87
CA LYS A 48 -4.61 3.46 -15.18
C LYS A 48 -5.65 4.54 -14.84
N GLY A 49 -5.24 5.67 -14.28
CA GLY A 49 -6.13 6.76 -13.86
C GLY A 49 -7.06 6.38 -12.71
N VAL A 50 -6.71 5.33 -11.95
CA VAL A 50 -7.45 4.88 -10.76
C VAL A 50 -7.05 5.73 -9.55
N LEU A 51 -5.76 6.04 -9.43
CA LEU A 51 -5.27 7.08 -8.52
C LEU A 51 -5.19 8.41 -9.27
N GLN A 52 -5.61 9.49 -8.61
CA GLN A 52 -5.39 10.86 -9.06
C GLN A 52 -4.47 11.53 -8.04
N GLU A 53 -3.38 12.13 -8.52
CA GLU A 53 -2.58 13.02 -7.68
C GLU A 53 -3.44 14.24 -7.33
N TYR A 54 -3.82 14.37 -6.06
CA TYR A 54 -4.37 15.62 -5.57
C TYR A 54 -3.20 16.59 -5.40
N SER A 55 -3.15 17.59 -6.29
CA SER A 55 -2.29 18.76 -6.08
C SER A 55 -2.95 19.63 -5.00
N GLU A 56 -2.23 19.86 -3.91
CA GLU A 56 -2.65 20.81 -2.85
C GLU A 56 -2.65 22.26 -3.36
#